data_AF-A0A9D9N966-F1
#
_entry.id   AF-A0A9D9N966-F1
#
_cell.length_a   1.000
_cell.length_b   1.000
_cell.length_c   1.000
_cell.angle_alpha   90.00
_cell.angle_beta   90.00
_cell.angle_gamma   90.00
#
_symmetry.space_group_name_H-M   'P 1'
#
loop_
_entity.id
_entity.type
_entity.pdbx_description
1 polymer ?
#
loop_
_entity_poly.entity_id
_entity_poly.type
_entity_poly.pdbx_seq_one_letter_code
_entity_poly.pdbx_strand_id
1 'polypeptide(L)' 'MGKEKNFDYEKSVKKVEEILSRLESPDLPVTSAGALINEAMGLINGCRSYLRDLEGSCMSGFREVDSLRQDM' A
#
# COMPACT_ATOMS: atom_id res chain seq x y z
N MET A 1 -12.70 -21.25 0.37
CA MET A 1 -12.46 -19.89 -0.12
C MET A 1 -12.18 -19.00 1.10
N GLY A 2 -10.90 -18.74 1.36
CA GLY A 2 -10.49 -17.88 2.47
C GLY A 2 -10.86 -16.44 2.16
N LYS A 3 -11.47 -15.74 3.11
CA LYS A 3 -11.76 -14.30 3.00
C LYS A 3 -10.44 -13.57 2.76
N GLU A 4 -10.18 -13.12 1.54
CA GLU A 4 -9.09 -12.19 1.27
C GLU A 4 -9.30 -11.00 2.20
N LYS A 5 -8.33 -10.77 3.10
CA LYS A 5 -8.32 -9.54 3.89
C LYS A 5 -8.10 -8.42 2.89
N ASN A 6 -9.16 -7.69 2.56
CA ASN A 6 -9.05 -6.45 1.78
C ASN A 6 -7.96 -5.59 2.44
N PHE A 7 -6.91 -5.32 1.67
CA PHE A 7 -5.86 -4.42 2.09
C PHE A 7 -6.45 -3.02 2.25
N ASP A 8 -6.28 -2.43 3.43
CA ASP A 8 -6.76 -1.09 3.73
C ASP A 8 -5.61 -0.09 3.53
N TYR A 9 -5.61 0.55 2.36
CA TYR A 9 -4.57 1.48 1.95
C TYR A 9 -4.51 2.71 2.87
N GLU A 10 -5.66 3.32 3.18
CA GLU A 10 -5.71 4.54 3.97
C GLU A 10 -5.23 4.28 5.41
N LYS A 11 -5.66 3.18 6.02
CA LYS A 11 -5.18 2.78 7.34
C LYS A 11 -3.68 2.50 7.33
N SER A 12 -3.16 1.88 6.27
CA SER A 12 -1.73 1.58 6.16
C SER A 12 -0.89 2.85 6.01
N VAL A 13 -1.34 3.84 5.24
CA VAL A 13 -0.68 5.15 5.12
C VAL A 13 -0.68 5.88 6.46
N LYS A 14 -1.84 5.98 7.13
CA LYS A 14 -1.93 6.58 8.48
C LYS A 14 -0.97 5.93 9.45
N LYS A 15 -0.81 4.61 9.38
CA LYS A 15 0.12 3.89 10.25
C LYS A 15 1.59 4.23 9.97
N VAL A 16 1.96 4.45 8.71
CA VAL A 16 3.30 4.92 8.34
C VAL A 16 3.55 6.32 8.91
N GLU A 17 2.58 7.23 8.83
CA GLU A 17 2.68 8.58 9.40
C GLU A 17 2.85 8.56 10.94
N GLU A 18 2.11 7.69 11.63
CA GLU A 18 2.30 7.44 13.07
C GLU A 18 3.71 6.95 13.39
N ILE A 19 4.25 6.02 12.59
CA ILE A 19 5.60 5.49 12.78
C ILE A 19 6.64 6.59 12.58
N LEU A 20 6.51 7.42 11.53
CA LEU A 20 7.40 8.55 11.29
C LEU A 20 7.40 9.53 12.47
N SER A 21 6.21 9.89 12.97
CA SER A 21 6.06 10.76 14.14
C SER A 21 6.77 10.20 15.38
N ARG A 22 6.78 8.87 15.54
CA ARG A 22 7.49 8.19 16.65
C ARG A 22 9.00 8.15 16.45
N LEU A 23 9.47 7.99 15.21
CA LEU A 23 10.89 7.98 14.87
C LEU A 23 11.55 9.35 15.05
N GLU A 24 10.79 10.42 14.90
CA GLU A 24 11.23 11.80 15.15
C GLU A 24 11.29 12.15 16.65
N SER A 25 10.78 11.28 17.53
CA SER A 25 10.82 11.52 18.97
C SER A 25 12.25 11.34 19.52
N PRO A 26 12.80 12.34 20.26
CA PRO A 26 14.12 12.24 20.86
C PRO A 26 14.22 11.17 21.96
N ASP A 27 13.09 10.71 22.48
CA ASP A 27 13.02 9.70 23.55
C ASP A 27 13.01 8.26 23.02
N LEU A 28 13.01 8.07 21.70
CA LEU A 28 12.97 6.73 21.11
C LEU A 28 14.35 6.05 21.23
N PRO A 29 14.44 4.88 21.88
CA PRO A 29 15.68 4.12 21.88
C PRO A 29 16.07 3.70 20.46
N VAL A 30 17.34 3.85 20.08
CA VAL A 30 17.85 3.44 18.76
C VAL A 30 17.53 1.96 18.47
N THR A 31 17.55 1.11 19.50
CA THR A 31 17.20 -0.31 19.40
C THR A 31 15.73 -0.54 19.04
N SER A 32 14.84 0.39 19.37
CA SER A 32 13.41 0.36 19.00
C SER A 32 13.14 0.96 17.62
N ALA A 33 14.03 1.81 17.11
CA ALA A 33 13.90 2.42 15.79
C ALA A 33 13.96 1.37 14.66
N GLY A 34 14.81 0.35 14.79
CA GLY A 34 14.93 -0.71 13.78
C GLY A 34 13.62 -1.49 13.56
N ALA A 35 12.89 -1.79 14.64
CA ALA A 35 11.60 -2.48 14.54
C ALA A 35 10.55 -1.61 13.84
N LEU A 36 10.51 -0.31 14.17
CA LEU A 36 9.60 0.65 13.55
C LEU A 36 9.87 0.84 12.06
N ILE A 37 11.15 0.94 11.67
CA ILE A 37 11.54 1.04 10.25
C ILE A 37 11.11 -0.21 9.49
N ASN A 38 11.30 -1.41 10.06
CA ASN A 38 10.86 -2.65 9.43
C ASN A 38 9.33 -2.72 9.28
N GLU A 39 8.58 -2.28 10.28
CA GLU A 39 7.12 -2.19 10.21
C GLU A 39 6.68 -1.23 9.10
N ALA A 40 7.26 -0.03 9.04
CA ALA A 40 6.98 0.96 8.01
C ALA A 40 7.28 0.43 6.60
N MET A 41 8.42 -0.25 6.40
CA MET A 41 8.76 -0.87 5.11
C MET A 41 7.73 -1.91 4.68
N GLY A 42 7.23 -2.73 5.62
CA GLY A 42 6.17 -3.70 5.35
C GLY A 42 4.89 -3.03 4.85
N LEU A 43 4.45 -1.96 5.52
CA LEU A 43 3.28 -1.18 5.14
C LEU A 43 3.45 -0.51 3.77
N ILE A 44 4.61 0.12 3.53
CA ILE A 44 4.93 0.76 2.25
C ILE A 44 4.89 -0.25 1.10
N ASN A 45 5.45 -1.45 1.30
CA ASN A 45 5.41 -2.50 0.30
C ASN A 45 3.98 -2.97 0.02
N GLY A 46 3.13 -3.09 1.05
CA GLY A 46 1.71 -3.36 0.89
C GLY A 46 1.00 -2.29 0.06
N CYS A 47 1.23 -1.02 0.39
CA CYS A 47 0.68 0.12 -0.37
C CYS A 47 1.12 0.11 -1.83
N ARG A 48 2.40 -0.18 -2.12
CA ARG A 48 2.94 -0.28 -3.47
C ARG A 48 2.30 -1.42 -4.27
N SER A 49 2.11 -2.59 -3.65
CA SER A 49 1.44 -3.72 -4.29
C SER A 49 0.00 -3.36 -4.66
N TYR A 50 -0.74 -2.81 -3.69
CA TYR A 50 -2.13 -2.41 -3.90
C TYR A 50 -2.29 -1.42 -5.07
N LEU A 51 -1.45 -0.39 -5.15
CA LEU A 51 -1.48 0.57 -6.25
C LEU A 51 -1.15 -0.07 -7.60
N ARG A 52 -0.20 -1.00 -7.64
CA ARG A 52 0.15 -1.73 -8.86
C ARG A 52 -1.01 -2.60 -9.35
N ASP A 53 -1.69 -3.27 -8.43
CA ASP A 53 -2.83 -4.12 -8.76
C ASP A 53 -4.02 -3.29 -9.28
N LEU A 54 -4.24 -2.12 -8.69
CA LEU A 54 -5.22 -1.15 -9.18
C LEU A 54 -4.87 -0.61 -10.57
N GLU A 55 -3.60 -0.22 -10.79
CA GLU A 55 -3.12 0.25 -12.09
C GLU A 55 -3.32 -0.83 -13.17
N GLY A 56 -2.96 -2.08 -12.86
CA GLY A 56 -3.20 -3.23 -13.74
C GLY A 56 -4.68 -3.41 -14.08
N SER A 57 -5.55 -3.31 -13.07
CA SER A 57 -7.01 -3.44 -13.22
C SER A 57 -7.61 -2.31 -14.06
N CYS A 58 -7.14 -1.07 -13.88
CA CYS A 58 -7.54 0.06 -14.70
C CYS A 58 -7.09 -0.14 -16.17
N MET A 59 -5.84 -0.52 -16.39
CA MET A 59 -5.32 -0.77 -17.75
C MET A 59 -6.07 -1.89 -18.46
N SER A 60 -6.43 -2.98 -17.77
CA SER A 60 -7.23 -4.04 -18.37
C SER A 60 -8.63 -3.56 -18.74
N GLY A 61 -9.27 -2.77 -17.87
CA GLY A 61 -10.58 -2.18 -18.16
C GLY A 61 -10.54 -1.25 -19.38
N PHE A 62 -9.52 -0.42 -19.52
CA PHE A 62 -9.36 0.43 -20.72
C PHE A 62 -9.21 -0.39 -22.00
N ARG A 63 -8.43 -1.47 -21.98
CA ARG A 63 -8.27 -2.35 -23.14
C ARG A 63 -9.57 -3.04 -23.55
N GLU A 64 -10.36 -3.48 -22.58
CA GLU A 64 -11.66 -4.10 -22.83
C GLU A 64 -12.63 -3.11 -23.50
N VAL A 65 -12.67 -1.87 -22.99
CA VAL A 65 -13.47 -0.80 -23.60
C VAL A 65 -13.00 -0.50 -25.03
N ASP A 66 -11.70 -0.44 -25.28
CA ASP A 66 -11.17 -0.19 -26.63
C ASP A 66 -11.48 -1.32 -27.60
N SER A 67 -11.42 -2.59 -27.16
CA SER A 67 -11.81 -3.73 -28.03
C SER A 67 -13.29 -3.67 -28.44
N LEU A 68 -14.19 -3.34 -27.52
CA LEU A 68 -15.62 -3.24 -27.81
C LEU A 68 -15.94 -2.12 -28.82
N ARG A 69 -15.10 -1.09 -28.90
CA ARG A 69 -15.26 0.02 -29.85
C ARG A 69 -14.76 -0.32 -31.26
N GLN A 70 -13.86 -1.30 -31.40
CA GLN A 70 -13.36 -1.74 -32.70
C GLN A 70 -14.29 -2.76 -33.37
N ASP A 71 -15.11 -3.46 -32.58
CA ASP A 71 -16.09 -4.45 -33.05
C ASP A 71 -17.46 -3.84 -33.45
N MET A 72 -17.64 -2.52 -33.30
CA MET A 72 -18.82 -1.75 -33.75
C MET A 72 -18.54 -0.97 -35.04
#